data_AF-A0A7J3S0Q7-F1
#
_entry.id   AF-A0A7J3S0Q7-F1
#
_cell.length_a   1.000
_cell.length_b   1.000
_cell.length_c   1.000
_cell.angle_alpha   90.00
_cell.angle_beta   90.00
_cell.angle_gamma   90.00
#
_symmetry.space_group_name_H-M   'P 1'
#
loop_
_entity.id
_entity.type
_entity.pdbx_description
1 polymer ?
#
loop_
_entity_poly.entity_id
_entity_poly.type
_entity_poly.pdbx_seq_one_letter_code
_entity_poly.pdbx_strand_id
1 'polypeptide(L)'
;MSSDGPPYTKVLRYPASEDVRQKVTVSVDTTLTEVMGEVAWPALRKQLAKLYGLLPEDLVYDYDRFITSAGVLLGYGPTLILFPLVLSHLKDSFPGVLDEARSMEDVAKLLQDVDPSIKVQSAVMERTKFGDHIMLLYDTLDMKERVLTWFYKGAIERNHLFVLITGSPDRSTVTGDVFSRGLPVGSDAGRSELMSVRDALFHDYVFDPRSSILKIREIAEGAKKKGFRGARIVLDSGGLMRYGEEGGLALLEAGLGLRTSMPAVVMCAYDVRGLTDKDKLRARLLDSHGLAIVPEKLGLSRVDYGPPGQRKLS
;
A
#
# COMPACT_ATOMS: atom_id res chain seq x y z
N MET A 1 -53.39 -36.60 -18.48
CA MET A 1 -52.09 -36.53 -17.78
C MET A 1 -51.40 -35.30 -18.34
N SER A 2 -51.71 -34.10 -17.82
CA SER A 2 -50.94 -33.34 -16.82
C SER A 2 -49.46 -33.18 -17.22
N SER A 3 -48.88 -31.99 -17.33
CA SER A 3 -48.98 -30.88 -16.38
C SER A 3 -48.63 -29.53 -17.01
N ASP A 4 -49.32 -28.51 -16.49
CA ASP A 4 -49.03 -27.08 -16.61
C ASP A 4 -47.57 -26.71 -16.30
N GLY A 5 -46.97 -25.89 -17.16
CA GLY A 5 -45.79 -25.09 -16.84
C GLY A 5 -46.20 -23.66 -16.47
N PRO A 6 -45.54 -23.02 -15.48
CA PRO A 6 -45.94 -21.71 -14.98
C PRO A 6 -45.70 -20.58 -16.00
N PRO A 7 -46.45 -19.46 -15.90
CA PRO A 7 -46.33 -18.35 -16.84
C PRO A 7 -45.00 -17.60 -16.64
N TYR A 8 -44.35 -17.25 -17.75
CA TYR A 8 -43.16 -16.41 -17.81
C TYR A 8 -43.30 -15.14 -16.96
N THR A 9 -42.40 -14.94 -15.99
CA THR A 9 -42.15 -13.62 -15.41
C THR A 9 -41.39 -12.79 -16.44
N LYS A 10 -42.06 -11.78 -17.01
CA LYS A 10 -41.47 -10.80 -17.91
C LYS A 10 -40.48 -9.94 -17.11
N VAL A 11 -39.18 -10.23 -17.19
CA VAL A 11 -38.14 -9.34 -16.65
C VAL A 11 -38.09 -8.11 -17.54
N LEU A 12 -38.70 -7.02 -17.09
CA LEU A 12 -38.54 -5.70 -17.69
C LEU A 12 -37.11 -5.24 -17.43
N ARG A 13 -36.26 -5.33 -18.46
CA ARG A 13 -34.94 -4.70 -18.46
C ARG A 13 -35.12 -3.21 -18.63
N TYR A 14 -35.00 -2.45 -17.54
CA TYR A 14 -34.72 -1.03 -17.63
C TYR A 14 -33.21 -0.85 -17.80
N PRO A 15 -32.72 -0.31 -18.93
CA PRO A 15 -31.32 0.09 -19.01
C PRO A 15 -31.14 1.32 -18.12
N ALA A 16 -30.55 1.14 -16.94
CA ALA A 16 -29.87 2.25 -16.28
C ALA A 16 -28.81 2.78 -17.26
N SER A 17 -28.84 4.08 -17.56
CA SER A 17 -27.88 4.71 -18.45
C SER A 17 -26.45 4.47 -17.93
N GLU A 18 -25.50 4.43 -18.86
CA GLU A 18 -24.08 4.19 -18.56
C GLU A 18 -23.54 5.17 -17.51
N ASP A 19 -24.03 6.41 -17.51
CA ASP A 19 -23.77 7.43 -16.49
C ASP A 19 -24.22 7.05 -15.07
N VAL A 20 -25.36 6.36 -14.94
CA VAL A 20 -25.86 5.91 -13.62
C VAL A 20 -25.01 4.75 -13.12
N ARG A 21 -24.58 3.84 -14.00
CA ARG A 21 -23.68 2.74 -13.63
C ARG A 21 -22.33 3.27 -13.16
N GLN A 22 -21.73 4.20 -13.91
CA GLN A 22 -20.46 4.81 -13.51
C GLN A 22 -20.55 5.55 -12.17
N LYS A 23 -21.64 6.31 -11.93
CA LYS A 23 -21.83 7.03 -10.67
C LYS A 23 -22.04 6.10 -9.46
N VAL A 24 -22.76 4.99 -9.64
CA VAL A 24 -23.00 4.00 -8.58
C VAL A 24 -21.73 3.19 -8.27
N THR A 25 -21.00 2.73 -9.29
CA THR A 25 -19.71 2.03 -9.11
C THR A 25 -18.71 2.90 -8.34
N VAL A 26 -18.54 4.17 -8.74
CA VAL A 26 -17.65 5.10 -8.04
C VAL A 26 -18.12 5.31 -6.59
N SER A 27 -19.42 5.42 -6.33
CA SER A 27 -19.95 5.65 -4.99
C SER A 27 -19.74 4.46 -4.04
N VAL A 28 -19.93 3.22 -4.50
CA VAL A 28 -19.82 2.01 -3.67
C VAL A 28 -18.37 1.71 -3.34
N ASP A 29 -17.48 1.76 -4.34
CA ASP A 29 -16.06 1.48 -4.16
C ASP A 29 -15.44 2.54 -3.23
N THR A 30 -15.83 3.81 -3.38
CA THR A 30 -15.40 4.89 -2.46
C THR A 30 -15.93 4.64 -1.05
N THR A 31 -17.20 4.26 -0.87
CA THR A 31 -17.79 4.06 0.47
C THR A 31 -17.19 2.85 1.19
N LEU A 32 -16.98 1.72 0.50
CA LEU A 32 -16.34 0.54 1.10
C LEU A 32 -14.86 0.77 1.37
N THR A 33 -14.17 1.48 0.48
CA THR A 33 -12.78 1.87 0.68
C THR A 33 -12.62 2.88 1.82
N GLU A 34 -13.56 3.80 2.00
CA GLU A 34 -13.62 4.72 3.15
C GLU A 34 -13.93 3.99 4.46
N VAL A 35 -14.84 3.01 4.45
CA VAL A 35 -15.32 2.32 5.66
C VAL A 35 -14.42 1.15 6.09
N MET A 36 -13.90 0.36 5.14
CA MET A 36 -12.99 -0.76 5.39
C MET A 36 -11.52 -0.33 5.39
N GLY A 37 -11.23 0.83 4.80
CA GLY A 37 -9.88 1.25 4.48
C GLY A 37 -9.32 0.49 3.27
N GLU A 38 -8.46 1.15 2.50
CA GLU A 38 -7.77 0.61 1.32
C GLU A 38 -6.88 -0.63 1.59
N VAL A 39 -6.75 -1.08 2.83
CA VAL A 39 -5.95 -2.25 3.22
C VAL A 39 -6.82 -3.48 3.40
N ALA A 40 -8.00 -3.34 4.04
CA ALA A 40 -8.89 -4.46 4.27
C ALA A 40 -9.71 -4.80 3.01
N TRP A 41 -10.03 -3.81 2.18
CA TRP A 41 -10.82 -4.04 0.96
C TRP A 41 -10.08 -4.90 -0.08
N PRO A 42 -8.81 -4.64 -0.46
CA PRO A 42 -8.08 -5.52 -1.39
C PRO A 42 -7.85 -6.93 -0.83
N ALA A 43 -7.57 -7.05 0.47
CA ALA A 43 -7.37 -8.34 1.13
C ALA A 43 -8.67 -9.18 1.13
N LEU A 44 -9.80 -8.57 1.49
CA LEU A 44 -11.11 -9.20 1.40
C LEU A 44 -11.43 -9.60 -0.05
N ARG A 45 -11.26 -8.67 -0.99
CA ARG A 45 -11.51 -8.91 -2.42
C ARG A 45 -10.72 -10.09 -2.98
N LYS A 46 -9.45 -10.23 -2.58
CA LYS A 46 -8.60 -11.37 -2.97
C LYS A 46 -9.08 -12.69 -2.37
N GLN A 47 -9.56 -12.69 -1.12
CA GLN A 47 -10.14 -13.88 -0.51
C GLN A 47 -11.46 -14.28 -1.18
N LEU A 48 -12.33 -13.31 -1.48
CA LEU A 48 -13.57 -13.55 -2.21
C LEU A 48 -13.31 -14.09 -3.61
N ALA A 49 -12.37 -13.52 -4.35
CA ALA A 49 -11.99 -14.00 -5.68
C ALA A 49 -11.53 -15.46 -5.65
N LYS A 50 -10.69 -15.82 -4.67
CA LYS A 50 -10.26 -17.19 -4.46
C LYS A 50 -11.44 -18.13 -4.13
N LEU A 51 -12.39 -17.69 -3.30
CA LEU A 51 -13.55 -18.48 -2.89
C LEU A 51 -14.48 -18.78 -4.07
N TYR A 52 -14.69 -17.81 -4.95
CA TYR A 52 -15.58 -17.91 -6.11
C TYR A 52 -14.88 -18.41 -7.39
N GLY A 53 -13.58 -18.72 -7.33
CA GLY A 53 -12.80 -19.13 -8.51
C GLY A 53 -12.67 -18.03 -9.56
N LEU A 54 -12.73 -16.77 -9.14
CA LEU A 54 -12.65 -15.57 -9.98
C LEU A 54 -11.26 -14.92 -9.85
N LEU A 55 -10.88 -14.10 -10.83
CA LEU A 55 -9.78 -13.18 -10.63
C LEU A 55 -10.25 -11.99 -9.76
N PRO A 56 -9.39 -11.40 -8.92
CA PRO A 56 -9.75 -10.24 -8.10
C PRO A 56 -10.35 -9.08 -8.91
N GLU A 57 -9.81 -8.83 -10.09
CA GLU A 57 -10.30 -7.89 -11.10
C GLU A 57 -11.73 -8.20 -11.57
N ASP A 58 -12.06 -9.48 -11.79
CA ASP A 58 -13.40 -9.92 -12.21
C ASP A 58 -14.45 -9.76 -11.10
N LEU A 59 -14.02 -9.78 -9.84
CA LEU A 59 -14.90 -9.60 -8.69
C LEU A 59 -15.56 -8.22 -8.67
N VAL A 60 -14.94 -7.17 -9.21
CA VAL A 60 -15.57 -5.84 -9.29
C VAL A 60 -16.79 -5.88 -10.20
N TYR A 61 -16.72 -6.61 -11.31
CA TYR A 61 -17.81 -6.64 -12.28
C TYR A 61 -19.04 -7.40 -11.79
N ASP A 62 -18.86 -8.50 -11.06
CA ASP A 62 -19.96 -9.30 -10.53
C ASP A 62 -20.49 -8.77 -9.19
N TYR A 63 -19.61 -8.24 -8.33
CA TYR A 63 -20.00 -7.56 -7.10
C TYR A 63 -20.74 -6.25 -7.37
N ASP A 64 -20.34 -5.48 -8.39
CA ASP A 64 -21.08 -4.28 -8.81
C ASP A 64 -22.47 -4.62 -9.34
N ARG A 65 -22.62 -5.73 -10.09
CA ARG A 65 -23.95 -6.22 -10.51
C ARG A 65 -24.78 -6.62 -9.31
N PHE A 66 -24.18 -7.28 -8.32
CA PHE A 66 -24.86 -7.71 -7.10
C PHE A 66 -25.33 -6.51 -6.27
N ILE A 67 -24.45 -5.53 -6.03
CA ILE A 67 -24.74 -4.31 -5.26
C ILE A 67 -25.73 -3.40 -6.00
N THR A 68 -25.57 -3.22 -7.30
CA THR A 68 -26.49 -2.39 -8.09
C THR A 68 -27.88 -3.02 -8.14
N SER A 69 -27.96 -4.36 -8.24
CA SER A 69 -29.25 -5.07 -8.21
C SER A 69 -29.89 -5.01 -6.82
N ALA A 70 -29.10 -5.14 -5.74
CA ALA A 70 -29.60 -5.07 -4.36
C ALA A 70 -29.97 -3.65 -3.92
N GLY A 71 -29.20 -2.63 -4.32
CA GLY A 71 -29.42 -1.22 -3.97
C GLY A 71 -30.60 -0.60 -4.70
N VAL A 72 -30.86 -0.98 -5.95
CA VAL A 72 -32.04 -0.53 -6.72
C VAL A 72 -33.35 -1.14 -6.20
N LEU A 73 -33.31 -2.36 -5.64
CA LEU A 73 -34.49 -3.05 -5.13
C LEU A 73 -34.94 -2.59 -3.73
N LEU A 74 -34.06 -1.97 -2.93
CA LEU A 74 -34.31 -1.83 -1.49
C LEU A 74 -34.33 -0.40 -0.95
N GLY A 75 -33.95 0.64 -1.70
CA GLY A 75 -34.17 2.04 -1.30
C GLY A 75 -33.44 2.53 -0.04
N TYR A 76 -32.57 1.72 0.57
CA TYR A 76 -31.73 2.07 1.72
C TYR A 76 -30.26 2.15 1.31
N GLY A 77 -29.52 3.09 1.93
CA GLY A 77 -28.13 3.39 1.59
C GLY A 77 -27.18 2.17 1.67
N PRO A 78 -26.12 2.12 0.84
CA PRO A 78 -25.27 0.95 0.63
C PRO A 78 -24.65 0.35 1.91
N THR A 79 -24.42 1.17 2.93
CA THR A 79 -23.73 0.78 4.17
C THR A 79 -24.49 -0.26 5.02
N LEU A 80 -25.83 -0.26 4.98
CA LEU A 80 -26.66 -1.16 5.82
C LEU A 80 -26.82 -2.58 5.23
N ILE A 81 -26.68 -2.73 3.91
CA ILE A 81 -26.82 -4.02 3.22
C ILE A 81 -25.45 -4.71 3.08
N LEU A 82 -24.38 -3.93 2.94
CA LEU A 82 -23.02 -4.44 2.83
C LEU A 82 -22.51 -5.03 4.15
N PHE A 83 -22.89 -4.46 5.29
CA PHE A 83 -22.39 -4.90 6.59
C PHE A 83 -22.71 -6.38 6.90
N PRO A 84 -23.96 -6.86 6.79
CA PRO A 84 -24.27 -8.27 7.02
C PRO A 84 -23.63 -9.23 6.01
N LEU A 85 -23.44 -8.77 4.76
CA LEU A 85 -22.87 -9.60 3.68
C LEU A 85 -21.35 -9.76 3.84
N VAL A 86 -20.65 -8.66 4.14
CA VAL A 86 -19.23 -8.65 4.48
C VAL A 86 -19.01 -9.46 5.76
N LEU A 87 -19.87 -9.31 6.77
CA LEU A 87 -19.84 -10.13 7.98
C LEU A 87 -20.05 -11.61 7.70
N SER A 88 -21.00 -12.02 6.84
CA SER A 88 -21.23 -13.45 6.58
C SER A 88 -20.01 -14.09 5.90
N HIS A 89 -19.42 -13.41 4.91
CA HIS A 89 -18.23 -13.89 4.21
C HIS A 89 -16.97 -13.91 5.08
N LEU A 90 -16.79 -12.87 5.90
CA LEU A 90 -15.71 -12.86 6.87
C LEU A 90 -15.95 -13.89 7.98
N LYS A 91 -17.19 -14.23 8.34
CA LYS A 91 -17.53 -15.25 9.35
C LYS A 91 -17.19 -16.66 8.89
N ASP A 92 -17.31 -16.92 7.60
CA ASP A 92 -16.85 -18.18 6.99
C ASP A 92 -15.32 -18.28 6.98
N SER A 93 -14.62 -17.15 6.85
CA SER A 93 -13.15 -17.08 6.77
C SER A 93 -12.47 -16.96 8.14
N PHE A 94 -13.17 -16.41 9.13
CA PHE A 94 -12.70 -16.13 10.49
C PHE A 94 -13.79 -16.51 11.52
N PRO A 95 -14.13 -17.81 11.65
CA PRO A 95 -15.20 -18.25 12.54
C PRO A 95 -14.88 -17.88 14.00
N GLY A 96 -15.84 -17.23 14.66
CA GLY A 96 -15.74 -16.79 16.06
C GLY A 96 -15.17 -15.39 16.28
N VAL A 97 -14.37 -14.84 15.34
CA VAL A 97 -13.74 -13.51 15.50
C VAL A 97 -14.76 -12.39 15.37
N LEU A 98 -15.76 -12.55 14.52
CA LEU A 98 -16.69 -11.49 14.16
C LEU A 98 -18.02 -11.54 14.92
N ASP A 99 -18.21 -12.55 15.76
CA ASP A 99 -19.40 -12.66 16.60
C ASP A 99 -19.47 -11.49 17.61
N GLU A 100 -18.34 -10.82 17.85
CA GLU A 100 -18.23 -9.64 18.70
C GLU A 100 -18.34 -8.31 17.94
N ALA A 101 -18.25 -8.31 16.59
CA ALA A 101 -18.26 -7.10 15.79
C ALA A 101 -19.68 -6.53 15.65
N ARG A 102 -19.92 -5.33 16.20
CA ARG A 102 -21.23 -4.64 16.10
C ARG A 102 -21.23 -3.50 15.10
N SER A 103 -20.05 -3.16 14.60
CA SER A 103 -19.81 -2.09 13.64
C SER A 103 -18.60 -2.42 12.75
N MET A 104 -18.44 -1.68 11.66
CA MET A 104 -17.24 -1.78 10.81
C MET A 104 -15.95 -1.38 11.53
N GLU A 105 -16.06 -0.50 12.52
CA GLU A 105 -14.95 -0.10 13.37
C GLU A 105 -14.50 -1.25 14.29
N ASP A 106 -15.44 -2.08 14.75
CA ASP A 106 -15.13 -3.31 15.48
C ASP A 106 -14.47 -4.35 14.56
N VAL A 107 -14.97 -4.51 13.32
CA VAL A 107 -14.33 -5.40 12.32
C VAL A 107 -12.89 -4.96 12.06
N ALA A 108 -12.64 -3.66 11.87
CA ALA A 108 -11.29 -3.14 11.67
C ALA A 108 -10.38 -3.39 12.89
N LYS A 109 -10.88 -3.20 14.12
CA LYS A 109 -10.15 -3.52 15.35
C LYS A 109 -9.84 -5.01 15.47
N LEU A 110 -10.82 -5.87 15.21
CA LEU A 110 -10.66 -7.32 15.24
C LEU A 110 -9.64 -7.78 14.20
N LEU A 111 -9.67 -7.21 12.98
CA LEU A 111 -8.66 -7.51 11.95
C LEU A 111 -7.25 -7.04 12.35
N GLN A 112 -7.12 -5.93 13.09
CA GLN A 112 -5.83 -5.50 13.65
C GLN A 112 -5.30 -6.45 14.74
N ASP A 113 -6.18 -7.12 15.48
CA ASP A 113 -5.81 -8.11 16.49
C ASP A 113 -5.50 -9.49 15.86
N VAL A 114 -6.07 -9.79 14.69
CA VAL A 114 -5.82 -11.03 13.92
C VAL A 114 -4.49 -10.99 13.15
N ASP A 115 -4.05 -9.83 12.65
CA ASP A 115 -2.74 -9.66 12.02
C ASP A 115 -1.89 -8.62 12.80
N PRO A 116 -1.13 -9.06 13.81
CA PRO A 116 -0.26 -8.19 14.61
C PRO A 116 0.73 -7.36 13.78
N SER A 117 1.05 -7.79 12.55
CA SER A 117 1.94 -7.05 11.65
C SER A 117 1.35 -5.71 11.23
N ILE A 118 0.01 -5.60 11.13
CA ILE A 118 -0.69 -4.35 10.80
C ILE A 118 -0.47 -3.31 11.91
N LYS A 119 -0.62 -3.73 13.17
CA LYS A 119 -0.47 -2.87 14.35
C LYS A 119 0.96 -2.37 14.53
N VAL A 120 1.96 -3.21 14.22
CA VAL A 120 3.37 -2.82 14.26
C VAL A 120 3.68 -1.82 13.15
N GLN A 121 3.20 -2.06 11.93
CA GLN A 121 3.44 -1.18 10.79
C GLN A 121 2.82 0.20 11.00
N SER A 122 1.56 0.28 11.46
CA SER A 122 0.92 1.57 11.75
C SER A 122 1.65 2.33 12.86
N ALA A 123 2.02 1.66 13.96
CA ALA A 123 2.73 2.28 15.07
C ALA A 123 4.12 2.81 14.67
N VAL A 124 4.84 2.09 13.79
CA VAL A 124 6.10 2.58 13.21
C VAL A 124 5.84 3.88 12.45
N MET A 125 4.83 3.88 11.56
CA MET A 125 4.50 5.02 10.68
C MET A 125 4.02 6.27 11.43
N GLU A 126 3.29 6.08 12.52
CA GLU A 126 2.83 7.17 13.39
C GLU A 126 3.97 7.82 14.17
N ARG A 127 5.04 7.07 14.46
CA ARG A 127 6.17 7.57 15.26
C ARG A 127 7.30 8.17 14.41
N THR A 128 7.23 8.05 13.09
CA THR A 128 8.26 8.63 12.22
C THR A 128 8.27 10.15 12.30
N LYS A 129 9.48 10.71 12.26
CA LYS A 129 9.76 12.15 12.27
C LYS A 129 10.77 12.49 11.18
N PHE A 130 10.86 13.77 10.83
CA PHE A 130 11.86 14.23 9.88
C PHE A 130 13.28 13.83 10.32
N GLY A 131 14.06 13.43 9.32
CA GLY A 131 15.37 12.83 9.49
C GLY A 131 15.34 11.33 9.72
N ASP A 132 14.19 10.67 9.85
CA ASP A 132 14.17 9.21 9.95
C ASP A 132 14.51 8.56 8.59
N HIS A 133 15.33 7.52 8.66
CA HIS A 133 15.72 6.67 7.54
C HIS A 133 15.28 5.23 7.82
N ILE A 134 14.34 4.73 7.02
CA ILE A 134 13.55 3.52 7.29
C ILE A 134 13.87 2.47 6.24
N MET A 135 14.24 1.27 6.68
CA MET A 135 14.34 0.12 5.80
C MET A 135 13.01 -0.61 5.76
N LEU A 136 12.51 -0.92 4.57
CA LEU A 136 11.44 -1.88 4.35
C LEU A 136 12.02 -3.09 3.62
N LEU A 137 12.12 -4.23 4.29
CA LEU A 137 12.33 -5.51 3.63
C LEU A 137 10.97 -6.11 3.31
N TYR A 138 10.75 -6.50 2.06
CA TYR A 138 9.52 -7.16 1.65
C TYR A 138 9.83 -8.41 0.82
N ASP A 139 8.99 -9.41 0.99
CA ASP A 139 9.08 -10.70 0.30
C ASP A 139 7.89 -10.95 -0.64
N THR A 140 6.87 -10.10 -0.53
CA THR A 140 5.63 -10.13 -1.27
C THR A 140 5.25 -8.70 -1.62
N LEU A 141 4.62 -8.54 -2.77
CA LEU A 141 4.15 -7.23 -3.23
C LEU A 141 3.03 -6.69 -2.34
N ASP A 142 2.17 -7.57 -1.83
CA ASP A 142 1.11 -7.27 -0.88
C ASP A 142 1.63 -6.58 0.40
N MET A 143 2.71 -7.10 1.00
CA MET A 143 3.34 -6.47 2.15
C MET A 143 3.88 -5.07 1.79
N LYS A 144 4.56 -4.94 0.66
CA LYS A 144 5.06 -3.64 0.19
C LYS A 144 3.90 -2.65 0.06
N GLU A 145 2.86 -3.02 -0.66
CA GLU A 145 1.68 -2.19 -0.91
C GLU A 145 1.05 -1.72 0.39
N ARG A 146 0.78 -2.63 1.34
CA ARG A 146 0.22 -2.26 2.65
C ARG A 146 1.05 -1.21 3.38
N VAL A 147 2.37 -1.39 3.43
CA VAL A 147 3.26 -0.42 4.09
C VAL A 147 3.30 0.92 3.34
N LEU A 148 3.34 0.90 2.01
CA LEU A 148 3.32 2.11 1.20
C LEU A 148 2.02 2.90 1.35
N THR A 149 0.87 2.22 1.41
CA THR A 149 -0.43 2.86 1.67
C THR A 149 -0.44 3.59 3.01
N TRP A 150 0.08 2.97 4.08
CA TRP A 150 0.20 3.65 5.37
C TRP A 150 1.19 4.82 5.33
N PHE A 151 2.30 4.66 4.62
CA PHE A 151 3.29 5.73 4.48
C PHE A 151 2.72 6.93 3.69
N TYR A 152 1.91 6.67 2.66
CA TYR A 152 1.17 7.66 1.90
C TYR A 152 0.15 8.40 2.76
N LYS A 153 -0.73 7.68 3.48
CA LYS A 153 -1.72 8.29 4.39
C LYS A 153 -1.05 9.21 5.40
N GLY A 154 0.03 8.74 6.02
CA GLY A 154 0.83 9.54 6.96
C GLY A 154 1.55 10.74 6.32
N ALA A 155 1.69 10.80 4.99
CA ALA A 155 2.13 11.99 4.28
C ALA A 155 1.00 13.02 4.21
N ILE A 156 -0.18 12.58 3.76
CA ILE A 156 -1.36 13.43 3.57
C ILE A 156 -1.80 14.06 4.90
N GLU A 157 -1.98 13.25 5.94
CA GLU A 157 -2.43 13.70 7.26
C GLU A 157 -1.49 14.73 7.89
N ARG A 158 -0.19 14.66 7.56
CA ARG A 158 0.84 15.54 8.14
C ARG A 158 1.20 16.71 7.24
N ASN A 159 0.51 16.89 6.11
CA ASN A 159 0.86 17.87 5.07
C ASN A 159 2.31 17.74 4.60
N HIS A 160 2.72 16.52 4.27
CA HIS A 160 3.99 16.22 3.62
C HIS A 160 3.75 15.89 2.15
N LEU A 161 4.71 16.22 1.28
CA LEU A 161 4.72 15.71 -0.09
C LEU A 161 5.06 14.23 -0.06
N PHE A 162 4.24 13.37 -0.66
CA PHE A 162 4.60 11.97 -0.87
C PHE A 162 5.36 11.81 -2.18
N VAL A 163 6.52 11.16 -2.16
CA VAL A 163 7.28 10.90 -3.39
C VAL A 163 7.60 9.42 -3.47
N LEU A 164 7.19 8.79 -4.57
CA LEU A 164 7.52 7.39 -4.86
C LEU A 164 8.53 7.35 -5.99
N ILE A 165 9.76 6.94 -5.66
CA ILE A 165 10.80 6.58 -6.62
C ILE A 165 10.71 5.06 -6.80
N THR A 166 10.24 4.63 -7.96
CA THR A 166 10.03 3.20 -8.23
C THR A 166 11.24 2.54 -8.84
N GLY A 167 11.42 1.25 -8.61
CA GLY A 167 12.51 0.47 -9.23
C GLY A 167 12.43 0.32 -10.75
N SER A 168 11.36 0.77 -11.41
CA SER A 168 11.25 0.72 -12.86
C SER A 168 12.11 1.80 -13.53
N PRO A 169 12.72 1.50 -14.70
CA PRO A 169 13.64 2.41 -15.39
C PRO A 169 12.96 3.56 -16.12
N ASP A 170 11.66 3.45 -16.42
CA ASP A 170 10.89 4.47 -17.15
C ASP A 170 9.59 4.78 -16.41
N ARG A 171 9.06 5.99 -16.58
CA ARG A 171 7.85 6.44 -15.88
C ARG A 171 6.56 5.79 -16.40
N SER A 172 6.52 5.37 -17.66
CA SER A 172 5.34 4.76 -18.30
C SER A 172 4.96 3.42 -17.67
N THR A 173 5.93 2.58 -17.36
CA THR A 173 5.73 1.30 -16.67
C THR A 173 5.28 1.50 -15.23
N VAL A 174 5.66 2.62 -14.62
CA VAL A 174 5.37 2.93 -13.22
C VAL A 174 3.90 3.27 -13.00
N THR A 175 3.32 4.09 -13.88
CA THR A 175 1.92 4.48 -13.76
C THR A 175 0.98 3.27 -13.82
N GLY A 176 1.24 2.29 -14.70
CA GLY A 176 0.41 1.08 -14.78
C GLY A 176 0.43 0.25 -13.49
N ASP A 177 1.62 0.05 -12.92
CA ASP A 177 1.80 -0.79 -11.73
C ASP A 177 1.29 -0.12 -10.45
N VAL A 178 1.44 1.20 -10.30
CA VAL A 178 1.01 1.91 -9.08
C VAL A 178 -0.49 2.17 -9.07
N PHE A 179 -1.09 2.58 -10.21
CA PHE A 179 -2.53 2.85 -10.30
C PHE A 179 -3.38 1.59 -10.21
N SER A 180 -2.93 0.47 -10.80
CA SER A 180 -3.65 -0.81 -10.71
C SER A 180 -3.77 -1.34 -9.27
N ARG A 181 -3.01 -0.76 -8.34
CA ARG A 181 -2.92 -1.18 -6.93
C ARG A 181 -3.57 -0.20 -5.96
N GLY A 182 -4.32 0.78 -6.48
CA GLY A 182 -5.15 1.67 -5.68
C GLY A 182 -4.42 2.84 -5.00
N LEU A 183 -3.10 2.98 -5.16
CA LEU A 183 -2.40 4.17 -4.64
C LEU A 183 -2.72 5.39 -5.53
N PRO A 184 -3.32 6.47 -5.02
CA PRO A 184 -3.75 7.63 -5.81
C PRO A 184 -2.57 8.57 -6.17
N VAL A 185 -1.39 7.99 -6.45
CA VAL A 185 -0.15 8.73 -6.66
C VAL A 185 -0.15 9.39 -8.04
N GLY A 186 0.05 10.71 -8.08
CA GLY A 186 0.03 11.52 -9.29
C GLY A 186 -1.35 12.06 -9.67
N SER A 187 -2.42 11.58 -9.05
CA SER A 187 -3.80 12.09 -9.24
C SER A 187 -4.32 12.95 -8.08
N ASP A 188 -3.60 13.02 -6.97
CA ASP A 188 -4.02 13.63 -5.70
C ASP A 188 -3.80 15.15 -5.60
N ALA A 189 -4.12 15.89 -6.66
CA ALA A 189 -4.02 17.35 -6.72
C ALA A 189 -2.62 17.91 -6.34
N GLY A 190 -1.56 17.18 -6.70
CA GLY A 190 -0.17 17.58 -6.46
C GLY A 190 0.36 17.27 -5.06
N ARG A 191 -0.34 16.43 -4.28
CA ARG A 191 0.12 15.95 -2.96
C ARG A 191 1.10 14.80 -3.06
N SER A 192 1.25 14.22 -4.26
CA SER A 192 2.24 13.20 -4.53
C SER A 192 2.97 13.37 -5.86
N GLU A 193 4.16 12.80 -5.91
CA GLU A 193 5.00 12.73 -7.10
C GLU A 193 5.46 11.28 -7.34
N LEU A 194 5.57 10.95 -8.63
CA LEU A 194 6.03 9.64 -9.10
C LEU A 194 7.25 9.84 -9.98
N MET A 195 8.34 9.13 -9.65
CA MET A 195 9.61 9.20 -10.37
C MET A 195 10.11 7.79 -10.69
N SER A 196 10.72 7.61 -11.86
CA SER A 196 11.47 6.39 -12.15
C SER A 196 12.79 6.39 -11.37
N VAL A 197 13.37 5.21 -11.14
CA VAL A 197 14.70 5.09 -10.52
C VAL A 197 15.75 5.82 -11.35
N ARG A 198 15.59 5.81 -12.68
CA ARG A 198 16.50 6.49 -13.61
C ARG A 198 16.46 8.00 -13.40
N ASP A 199 15.27 8.60 -13.38
CA ASP A 199 15.12 10.06 -13.24
C ASP A 199 15.61 10.56 -11.86
N ALA A 200 15.48 9.72 -10.84
CA ALA A 200 15.81 10.09 -9.47
C ALA A 200 17.29 9.84 -9.12
N LEU A 201 17.89 8.77 -9.62
CA LEU A 201 19.18 8.27 -9.12
C LEU A 201 20.29 8.18 -10.17
N PHE A 202 19.96 8.22 -11.45
CA PHE A 202 20.96 8.13 -12.52
C PHE A 202 21.29 9.53 -13.05
N HIS A 203 22.58 9.79 -13.24
CA HIS A 203 23.09 10.98 -13.91
C HIS A 203 23.83 10.52 -15.17
N ASP A 204 23.42 11.01 -16.33
CA ASP A 204 23.97 10.58 -17.63
C ASP A 204 23.99 9.05 -17.79
N TYR A 205 22.91 8.39 -17.37
CA TYR A 205 22.73 6.93 -17.39
C TYR A 205 23.68 6.12 -16.49
N VAL A 206 24.42 6.78 -15.61
CA VAL A 206 25.26 6.15 -14.59
C VAL A 206 24.63 6.36 -13.22
N PHE A 207 24.55 5.29 -12.42
CA PHE A 207 24.12 5.41 -11.04
C PHE A 207 25.20 6.14 -10.23
N ASP A 208 24.88 7.33 -9.73
CA ASP A 208 25.77 8.13 -8.91
C ASP A 208 25.14 8.35 -7.53
N PRO A 209 25.61 7.63 -6.50
CA PRO A 209 25.10 7.76 -5.14
C PRO A 209 25.16 9.19 -4.60
N ARG A 210 26.20 9.96 -4.96
CA ARG A 210 26.34 11.34 -4.45
C ARG A 210 25.29 12.25 -5.06
N SER A 211 25.12 12.19 -6.39
CA SER A 211 24.08 12.96 -7.09
C SER A 211 22.67 12.52 -6.67
N SER A 212 22.47 11.23 -6.42
CA SER A 212 21.22 10.68 -5.88
C SER A 212 20.83 11.31 -4.54
N ILE A 213 21.77 11.41 -3.59
CA ILE A 213 21.54 12.05 -2.28
C ILE A 213 21.18 13.53 -2.46
N LEU A 214 21.89 14.23 -3.34
CA LEU A 214 21.58 15.63 -3.65
C LEU A 214 20.18 15.78 -4.26
N LYS A 215 19.76 14.83 -5.11
CA LYS A 215 18.42 14.83 -5.71
C LYS A 215 17.33 14.60 -4.66
N ILE A 216 17.51 13.62 -3.77
CA ILE A 216 16.59 13.37 -2.64
C ILE A 216 16.48 14.61 -1.75
N ARG A 217 17.60 15.30 -1.49
CA ARG A 217 17.61 16.57 -0.75
C ARG A 217 16.87 17.67 -1.48
N GLU A 218 17.07 17.81 -2.80
CA GLU A 218 16.37 18.78 -3.63
C GLU A 218 14.85 18.56 -3.57
N ILE A 219 14.39 17.30 -3.65
CA ILE A 219 12.98 16.93 -3.52
C ILE A 219 12.45 17.35 -2.14
N ALA A 220 13.16 17.01 -1.06
CA ALA A 220 12.76 17.33 0.31
C ALA A 220 12.63 18.85 0.56
N GLU A 221 13.61 19.64 0.10
CA GLU A 221 13.58 21.11 0.22
C GLU A 221 12.57 21.74 -0.74
N GLY A 222 12.40 21.17 -1.93
CA GLY A 222 11.41 21.58 -2.92
C GLY A 222 9.98 21.43 -2.42
N ALA A 223 9.70 20.36 -1.66
CA ALA A 223 8.40 20.18 -1.00
C ALA A 223 8.05 21.37 -0.08
N LYS A 224 9.02 21.89 0.68
CA LYS A 224 8.79 23.06 1.54
C LYS A 224 8.45 24.32 0.75
N LYS A 225 9.13 24.53 -0.38
CA LYS A 225 8.84 25.65 -1.29
C LYS A 225 7.43 25.57 -1.89
N LYS A 226 6.89 24.35 -2.03
CA LYS A 226 5.51 24.09 -2.50
C LYS A 226 4.45 24.20 -1.39
N GLY A 227 4.83 24.57 -0.16
CA GLY A 227 3.91 24.75 0.97
C GLY A 227 3.70 23.52 1.84
N PHE A 228 4.41 22.41 1.60
CA PHE A 228 4.41 21.25 2.47
C PHE A 228 5.35 21.45 3.66
N ARG A 229 5.18 20.68 4.74
CA ARG A 229 6.09 20.73 5.90
C ARG A 229 7.44 20.05 5.62
N GLY A 230 7.47 19.16 4.64
CA GLY A 230 8.61 18.34 4.23
C GLY A 230 8.16 17.26 3.25
N ALA A 231 8.94 16.20 3.11
CA ALA A 231 8.62 15.07 2.23
C ALA A 231 8.58 13.71 2.96
N ARG A 232 7.80 12.77 2.44
CA ARG A 232 7.90 11.34 2.71
C ARG A 232 8.31 10.68 1.41
N ILE A 233 9.54 10.20 1.32
CA ILE A 233 10.15 9.70 0.09
C ILE A 233 10.32 8.20 0.22
N VAL A 234 9.80 7.45 -0.76
CA VAL A 234 10.01 6.02 -0.91
C VAL A 234 11.02 5.80 -2.03
N LEU A 235 12.04 5.01 -1.74
CA LEU A 235 13.03 4.52 -2.69
C LEU A 235 12.84 3.01 -2.87
N ASP A 236 12.13 2.59 -3.92
CA ASP A 236 12.02 1.16 -4.25
C ASP A 236 13.28 0.70 -4.99
N SER A 237 14.27 0.27 -4.22
CA SER A 237 15.58 -0.17 -4.69
C SER A 237 15.57 -1.55 -5.32
N GLY A 238 14.41 -2.21 -5.43
CA GLY A 238 14.28 -3.53 -6.07
C GLY A 238 14.78 -3.54 -7.52
N GLY A 239 14.71 -2.40 -8.23
CA GLY A 239 15.27 -2.24 -9.57
C GLY A 239 16.79 -2.18 -9.61
N LEU A 240 17.41 -1.42 -8.69
CA LEU A 240 18.87 -1.24 -8.63
C LEU A 240 19.60 -2.57 -8.42
N MET A 241 19.04 -3.46 -7.60
CA MET A 241 19.61 -4.79 -7.39
C MET A 241 19.64 -5.63 -8.68
N ARG A 242 18.68 -5.43 -9.60
CA ARG A 242 18.68 -6.12 -10.90
C ARG A 242 19.71 -5.56 -11.88
N TYR A 243 20.19 -4.34 -11.65
CA TYR A 243 21.22 -3.71 -12.47
C TYR A 243 22.65 -4.01 -11.99
N GLY A 244 22.82 -4.78 -10.91
CA GLY A 244 24.15 -5.07 -10.36
C GLY A 244 24.78 -3.87 -9.64
N GLU A 245 23.95 -2.95 -9.14
CA GLU A 245 24.36 -1.70 -8.50
C GLU A 245 24.44 -1.81 -6.97
N GLU A 246 24.66 -3.01 -6.42
CA GLU A 246 24.68 -3.23 -4.97
C GLU A 246 25.76 -2.39 -4.26
N GLY A 247 26.91 -2.20 -4.92
CA GLY A 247 28.01 -1.37 -4.41
C GLY A 247 27.63 0.10 -4.32
N GLY A 248 27.03 0.65 -5.39
CA GLY A 248 26.52 2.03 -5.40
C GLY A 248 25.39 2.20 -4.39
N LEU A 249 24.52 1.20 -4.23
CA LEU A 249 23.39 1.25 -3.32
C LEU A 249 23.88 1.33 -1.88
N ALA A 250 24.87 0.52 -1.50
CA ALA A 250 25.48 0.60 -0.18
C ALA A 250 26.09 1.99 0.11
N LEU A 251 26.70 2.65 -0.89
CA LEU A 251 27.22 4.02 -0.76
C LEU A 251 26.09 5.05 -0.62
N LEU A 252 24.99 4.89 -1.36
CA LEU A 252 23.80 5.73 -1.24
C LEU A 252 23.22 5.64 0.18
N GLU A 253 23.01 4.42 0.69
CA GLU A 253 22.46 4.21 2.03
C GLU A 253 23.38 4.75 3.12
N ALA A 254 24.69 4.53 3.00
CA ALA A 254 25.66 5.08 3.95
C ALA A 254 25.65 6.61 3.95
N GLY A 255 25.48 7.24 2.79
CA GLY A 255 25.40 8.69 2.65
C GLY A 255 24.09 9.31 3.14
N LEU A 256 22.98 8.55 3.12
CA LEU A 256 21.74 8.92 3.82
C LEU A 256 21.90 8.80 5.34
N GLY A 257 22.63 7.77 5.78
CA GLY A 257 22.98 7.49 7.17
C GLY A 257 21.78 7.05 8.02
N LEU A 258 22.04 6.72 9.29
CA LEU A 258 21.01 6.27 10.23
C LEU A 258 19.84 7.26 10.38
N ARG A 259 20.16 8.55 10.22
CA ARG A 259 19.21 9.64 10.17
C ARG A 259 19.62 10.59 9.07
N THR A 260 18.67 10.94 8.21
CA THR A 260 18.92 11.93 7.16
C THR A 260 18.97 13.33 7.79
N SER A 261 19.78 14.22 7.21
CA SER A 261 19.83 15.64 7.63
C SER A 261 18.75 16.49 6.93
N MET A 262 17.79 15.86 6.27
CA MET A 262 16.85 16.50 5.35
C MET A 262 15.49 16.67 6.04
N PRO A 263 14.65 17.63 5.60
CA PRO A 263 13.26 17.74 6.05
C PRO A 263 12.39 16.65 5.41
N ALA A 264 12.81 15.39 5.51
CA ALA A 264 12.16 14.25 4.93
C ALA A 264 12.15 13.05 5.87
N VAL A 265 11.18 12.17 5.69
CA VAL A 265 11.23 10.78 6.11
C VAL A 265 11.56 9.96 4.87
N VAL A 266 12.65 9.20 4.88
CA VAL A 266 13.06 8.39 3.72
C VAL A 266 12.84 6.92 4.05
N MET A 267 12.14 6.20 3.19
CA MET A 267 11.94 4.76 3.27
C MET A 267 12.60 4.07 2.06
N CYS A 268 13.62 3.27 2.30
CA CYS A 268 14.23 2.43 1.28
C CYS A 268 13.59 1.04 1.32
N ALA A 269 12.97 0.63 0.22
CA ALA A 269 12.27 -0.64 0.10
C ALA A 269 13.06 -1.63 -0.75
N TYR A 270 13.24 -2.85 -0.24
CA TYR A 270 14.04 -3.89 -0.87
C TYR A 270 13.28 -5.21 -0.98
N ASP A 271 13.24 -5.75 -2.20
CA ASP A 271 12.74 -7.09 -2.44
C ASP A 271 13.79 -8.12 -2.00
N VAL A 272 13.52 -8.83 -0.91
CA VAL A 272 14.49 -9.79 -0.34
C VAL A 272 14.77 -10.99 -1.24
N ARG A 273 13.94 -11.21 -2.26
CA ARG A 273 14.15 -12.25 -3.27
C ARG A 273 15.25 -11.87 -4.26
N GLY A 274 15.51 -10.57 -4.43
CA GLY A 274 16.55 -10.04 -5.32
C GLY A 274 17.93 -9.87 -4.66
N LEU A 275 18.05 -10.08 -3.35
CA LEU A 275 19.32 -10.00 -2.63
C LEU A 275 20.18 -11.25 -2.94
N THR A 276 21.30 -11.06 -3.64
CA THR A 276 22.23 -12.11 -4.09
C THR A 276 23.18 -12.59 -2.98
N ASP A 277 23.82 -11.66 -2.25
CA ASP A 277 24.58 -11.92 -1.01
C ASP A 277 23.74 -11.44 0.19
N LYS A 278 22.77 -12.27 0.56
CA LYS A 278 21.69 -11.94 1.51
C LYS A 278 22.17 -11.51 2.88
N ASP A 279 23.37 -11.89 3.30
CA ASP A 279 23.84 -11.61 4.65
C ASP A 279 24.71 -10.35 4.70
N LYS A 280 25.66 -10.17 3.76
CA LYS A 280 26.54 -9.00 3.78
C LYS A 280 25.83 -7.72 3.37
N LEU A 281 25.04 -7.76 2.29
CA LEU A 281 24.31 -6.57 1.86
C LEU A 281 23.26 -6.22 2.89
N ARG A 282 22.52 -7.20 3.42
CA ARG A 282 21.53 -6.98 4.47
C ARG A 282 22.12 -6.40 5.75
N ALA A 283 23.30 -6.86 6.20
CA ALA A 283 23.98 -6.28 7.35
C ALA A 283 24.31 -4.80 7.10
N ARG A 284 24.86 -4.48 5.93
CA ARG A 284 25.16 -3.09 5.54
C ARG A 284 23.91 -2.22 5.44
N LEU A 285 22.82 -2.76 4.91
CA LEU A 285 21.54 -2.05 4.87
C LEU A 285 21.05 -1.77 6.30
N LEU A 286 21.05 -2.76 7.19
CA LEU A 286 20.66 -2.59 8.60
C LEU A 286 21.53 -1.55 9.34
N ASP A 287 22.82 -1.47 9.02
CA ASP A 287 23.74 -0.51 9.62
C ASP A 287 23.53 0.93 9.14
N SER A 288 22.87 1.12 8.00
CA SER A 288 22.56 2.43 7.42
C SER A 288 21.18 2.97 7.79
N HIS A 289 20.30 2.16 8.37
CA HIS A 289 18.93 2.58 8.71
C HIS A 289 18.72 2.72 10.20
N GLY A 290 18.01 3.78 10.60
CA GLY A 290 17.61 4.00 11.99
C GLY A 290 16.45 3.08 12.39
N LEU A 291 15.54 2.82 11.44
CA LEU A 291 14.32 2.03 11.62
C LEU A 291 14.25 0.91 10.58
N ALA A 292 13.66 -0.23 10.93
CA ALA A 292 13.48 -1.33 10.00
C ALA A 292 12.11 -1.99 10.14
N ILE A 293 11.47 -2.28 9.02
CA ILE A 293 10.25 -3.09 8.88
C ILE A 293 10.67 -4.34 8.14
N VAL A 294 10.56 -5.47 8.81
CA VAL A 294 11.07 -6.74 8.34
C VAL A 294 9.99 -7.82 8.48
N PRO A 295 9.84 -8.73 7.50
CA PRO A 295 8.92 -9.84 7.62
C PRO A 295 9.35 -10.75 8.77
N GLU A 296 8.39 -11.21 9.58
CA GLU A 296 8.63 -12.08 10.74
C GLU A 296 9.38 -13.36 10.35
N LYS A 297 9.03 -13.93 9.18
CA LYS A 297 9.67 -15.15 8.65
C LYS A 297 11.16 -15.01 8.35
N LEU A 298 11.70 -13.79 8.32
CA LEU A 298 13.14 -13.57 8.19
C LEU A 298 13.88 -13.71 9.51
N GLY A 299 13.20 -14.13 10.59
CA GLY A 299 13.77 -14.42 11.91
C GLY A 299 14.33 -13.19 12.60
N LEU A 300 14.01 -11.99 12.10
CA LEU A 300 14.39 -10.73 12.74
C LEU A 300 13.28 -10.34 13.68
N SER A 301 13.23 -10.97 14.86
CA SER A 301 12.43 -10.45 15.96
C SER A 301 12.87 -9.02 16.24
N ARG A 302 11.99 -8.06 15.98
CA ARG A 302 12.05 -6.63 16.36
C ARG A 302 13.48 -6.03 16.37
N VAL A 303 13.81 -5.23 15.36
CA VAL A 303 14.88 -4.24 15.57
C VAL A 303 14.33 -3.19 16.54
N ASP A 304 14.70 -3.35 17.81
CA ASP A 304 14.36 -2.40 18.86
C ASP A 304 14.97 -1.04 18.53
N TYR A 305 14.16 -0.01 18.78
CA TYR A 305 14.45 1.41 18.59
C TYR A 305 15.48 1.87 19.64
N GLY A 306 16.72 1.42 19.49
CA GLY A 306 17.84 1.88 20.31
C GLY A 306 18.66 2.96 19.60
N PRO A 307 19.12 4.02 20.30
CA PRO A 307 20.13 4.92 19.75
C PRO A 307 21.39 4.15 19.30
N PRO A 308 22.21 4.72 18.40
CA PRO A 308 23.46 4.09 17.97
C PRO A 308 24.27 3.63 19.20
N GLY A 309 24.52 2.32 19.32
CA GLY A 309 25.22 1.71 20.47
C GLY A 309 24.36 0.82 21.39
N GLN A 310 23.03 0.76 21.23
CA GLN A 310 22.16 -0.13 22.04
C GLN A 310 21.48 -1.27 21.26
N ARG A 311 21.88 -1.50 20.00
CA ARG A 311 21.31 -2.57 19.17
C ARG A 311 21.77 -3.93 19.70
N LYS A 312 20.85 -4.71 20.28
CA LYS A 312 21.02 -6.16 20.44
C LYS A 312 20.24 -6.86 19.35
N LEU A 313 20.94 -7.56 18.47
CA LEU A 313 20.32 -8.61 17.66
C LEU A 313 20.08 -9.79 18.61
N SER A 314 18.81 -10.08 18.89
CA SER A 314 18.39 -11.30 19.56
C SER A 314 18.19 -12.41 18.54
#